data_AF-A0A527VNE4-F1
#
_entry.id   AF-A0A527VNE4-F1
#
_cell.length_a   1.000
_cell.length_b   1.000
_cell.length_c   1.000
_cell.angle_alpha   90.00
_cell.angle_beta   90.00
_cell.angle_gamma   90.00
#
_symmetry.space_group_name_H-M   'P 1'
#
loop_
_entity.id
_entity.type
_entity.pdbx_description
1 polymer ?
#
loop_
_entity_poly.entity_id
_entity_poly.type
_entity_poly.pdbx_seq_one_letter_code
_entity_poly.pdbx_strand_id
1 'polypeptide(L)'
;GGGGVQILGNPLNAFIGLVVLDVWEWTPLMFLILLAGLQSLPHEPFEAARVDGAGSWRVFADLTFPMMRPVLAIAIVLRTIDAFGTFDQV
;
A
#
# COMPACT_ATOMS: atom_id res chain seq x y z
N GLY A 1 -23.76 19.07 -26.69
CA GLY A 1 -22.83 18.04 -27.17
C GLY A 1 -22.05 17.51 -26.00
N GLY A 2 -22.61 16.53 -25.30
CA GLY A 2 -21.95 15.90 -24.16
C GLY A 2 -20.99 14.85 -24.66
N GLY A 3 -19.69 15.17 -24.68
CA GLY A 3 -18.62 14.17 -24.77
C GLY A 3 -18.62 13.37 -23.48
N GLY A 4 -19.64 12.53 -23.29
CA GLY A 4 -19.69 11.59 -22.18
C GLY A 4 -18.49 10.69 -22.33
N VAL A 5 -17.58 10.73 -21.36
CA VAL A 5 -16.50 9.77 -21.23
C VAL A 5 -17.20 8.41 -21.19
N GLN A 6 -17.13 7.67 -22.30
CA GLN A 6 -17.72 6.34 -22.42
C GLN A 6 -16.83 5.37 -21.62
N ILE A 7 -16.91 5.45 -20.29
CA ILE A 7 -16.18 4.56 -19.38
C ILE A 7 -16.60 3.10 -19.63
N LEU A 8 -17.84 2.88 -20.08
CA LEU A 8 -18.42 1.57 -20.38
C LEU A 8 -18.29 1.13 -21.85
N GLY A 9 -17.85 2.02 -22.75
CA GLY A 9 -17.79 1.71 -24.19
C GLY A 9 -16.53 0.93 -24.62
N ASN A 10 -15.51 0.90 -23.76
CA ASN A 10 -14.24 0.22 -24.00
C ASN A 10 -13.87 -0.66 -22.79
N PRO A 11 -13.77 -1.99 -22.94
CA PRO A 11 -13.45 -2.93 -21.86
C PRO A 11 -12.19 -2.57 -21.06
N LEU A 12 -11.19 -1.97 -21.71
CA LEU A 12 -9.95 -1.55 -21.05
C LEU A 12 -10.20 -0.40 -20.05
N ASN A 13 -11.04 0.57 -20.43
CA ASN A 13 -11.35 1.73 -19.59
C ASN A 13 -12.21 1.33 -18.38
N ALA A 14 -13.15 0.41 -18.58
CA ALA A 14 -13.94 -0.16 -17.50
C ALA A 14 -13.05 -0.94 -16.51
N PHE A 15 -12.13 -1.76 -17.00
CA PHE A 15 -11.17 -2.50 -16.17
C PHE A 15 -10.27 -1.56 -15.34
N ILE A 16 -9.66 -0.56 -15.98
CA ILE A 16 -8.83 0.43 -15.27
C ILE A 16 -9.65 1.20 -14.25
N GLY A 17 -10.89 1.58 -14.59
CA GLY A 17 -11.79 2.28 -13.66
C GLY A 17 -12.11 1.45 -12.41
N LEU A 18 -12.38 0.15 -12.58
CA LEU A 18 -12.62 -0.77 -11.47
C LEU A 18 -11.37 -0.93 -10.59
N VAL A 19 -10.19 -1.12 -11.18
CA VAL A 19 -8.93 -1.23 -10.43
C VAL A 19 -8.66 0.04 -9.62
N VAL A 20 -8.89 1.23 -10.18
CA VAL A 20 -8.67 2.50 -9.47
C VAL A 20 -9.65 2.65 -8.30
N LEU A 21 -10.93 2.31 -8.50
CA LEU A 21 -11.94 2.38 -7.43
C LEU A 21 -11.61 1.42 -6.28
N ASP A 22 -11.26 0.17 -6.61
CA ASP A 22 -10.86 -0.83 -5.63
C ASP A 22 -9.60 -0.40 -4.86
N VAL A 23 -8.55 0.06 -5.56
CA VAL A 23 -7.34 0.58 -4.89
C VAL A 23 -7.68 1.77 -3.99
N TRP A 24 -8.55 2.68 -4.43
CA TRP A 24 -8.95 3.86 -3.65
C TRP A 24 -9.69 3.48 -2.37
N GLU A 25 -10.64 2.54 -2.44
CA GLU A 25 -11.43 2.09 -1.29
C GLU A 25 -10.55 1.49 -0.18
N TRP A 26 -9.54 0.70 -0.56
CA TRP A 26 -8.68 -0.01 0.39
C TRP A 26 -7.47 0.81 0.86
N THR A 27 -7.11 1.89 0.16
CA THR A 27 -5.94 2.72 0.48
C THR A 27 -5.98 3.31 1.90
N PRO A 28 -7.08 3.91 2.40
CA PRO A 28 -7.12 4.50 3.73
C PRO A 28 -6.83 3.50 4.84
N LEU A 29 -7.43 2.31 4.78
CA LEU A 29 -7.22 1.25 5.77
C LEU A 29 -5.76 0.77 5.75
N MET A 30 -5.23 0.49 4.56
CA MET A 30 -3.83 0.06 4.40
C MET A 30 -2.86 1.11 4.90
N PHE A 31 -3.13 2.39 4.64
CA PHE A 31 -2.31 3.49 5.14
C PHE A 31 -2.27 3.54 6.68
N LEU A 32 -3.41 3.32 7.34
CA LEU A 32 -3.46 3.28 8.81
C LEU A 32 -2.66 2.09 9.39
N ILE A 33 -2.78 0.90 8.79
CA ILE A 33 -2.02 -0.29 9.21
C ILE A 33 -0.51 -0.04 9.08
N LEU A 34 -0.09 0.49 7.92
CA LEU A 34 1.31 0.78 7.67
C LEU A 34 1.82 1.91 8.58
N LEU A 35 1.02 2.94 8.84
CA LEU A 35 1.39 4.03 9.75
C LEU A 35 1.54 3.53 11.18
N ALA A 36 0.63 2.68 11.67
CA ALA A 36 0.72 2.06 12.99
C ALA A 36 1.98 1.19 13.10
N GLY A 37 2.29 0.41 12.06
CA GLY A 37 3.52 -0.36 11.98
C GLY A 37 4.78 0.51 11.96
N LEU A 38 4.75 1.64 11.28
CA LEU A 38 5.87 2.56 11.22
C LEU A 38 6.11 3.25 12.58
N GLN A 39 5.03 3.60 13.29
CA GLN A 39 5.08 4.21 14.62
C GLN A 39 5.57 3.24 15.70
N SER A 40 5.42 1.94 15.52
CA SER A 40 5.89 0.93 16.48
C SER A 40 7.37 0.60 16.35
N LEU A 41 8.06 1.10 15.30
CA LEU A 41 9.48 0.84 15.10
C LEU A 41 10.33 1.56 16.17
N PRO A 42 11.35 0.87 16.74
CA PRO A 42 12.28 1.51 17.68
C PRO A 42 13.07 2.64 17.00
N HIS A 43 13.28 3.75 17.71
CA HIS A 43 13.94 4.94 17.16
C HIS A 43 15.48 4.86 17.18
N GLU A 44 16.03 4.07 18.10
CA GLU A 44 17.48 3.86 18.29
C GLU A 44 18.26 3.58 16.99
N PRO A 45 17.85 2.62 16.11
CA PRO A 45 18.58 2.36 14.87
C PRO A 45 18.55 3.55 13.90
N PHE A 46 17.48 4.35 13.90
CA PHE A 46 17.38 5.55 13.06
C PHE A 46 18.31 6.67 13.54
N GLU A 47 18.45 6.83 14.85
CA GLU A 47 19.40 7.78 15.44
C GLU A 47 20.84 7.37 15.16
N ALA A 48 21.17 6.09 15.29
CA ALA A 48 22.48 5.56 14.93
C ALA A 48 22.80 5.81 13.45
N ALA A 49 21.86 5.52 12.55
CA ALA A 49 22.03 5.78 11.11
C ALA A 49 22.25 7.27 10.79
N ARG A 50 21.66 8.19 11.57
CA ARG A 50 21.89 9.63 11.43
C ARG A 50 23.29 10.04 11.89
N VAL A 51 23.80 9.45 12.98
CA VAL A 51 25.17 9.67 13.47
C VAL A 51 26.18 9.14 12.45
N ASP A 52 25.90 8.00 11.84
CA ASP A 52 26.72 7.37 10.81
C ASP A 52 26.65 8.08 9.44
N GLY A 53 25.84 9.14 9.32
CA GLY A 53 25.71 9.91 8.07
C GLY A 53 25.00 9.14 6.94
N ALA A 54 24.19 8.13 7.26
CA ALA A 54 23.45 7.37 6.26
C ALA A 54 22.39 8.25 5.57
N GLY A 55 22.38 8.25 4.23
CA GLY A 55 21.38 8.98 3.44
C GLY A 55 19.98 8.36 3.54
N SER A 56 18.94 9.16 3.26
CA SER A 56 17.52 8.76 3.43
C SER A 56 17.14 7.50 2.65
N TRP A 57 17.68 7.29 1.45
CA TRP A 57 17.43 6.08 0.67
C TRP A 57 17.96 4.82 1.36
N ARG A 58 19.13 4.93 2.00
CA ARG A 58 19.75 3.82 2.73
C ARG A 58 18.99 3.51 4.00
N VAL A 59 18.57 4.54 4.75
CA VAL A 59 17.70 4.39 5.92
C VAL A 59 16.36 3.74 5.54
N PHE A 60 15.81 4.07 4.38
CA PHE A 60 14.60 3.42 3.89
C PHE A 60 14.83 1.94 3.57
N ALA A 61 15.80 1.63 2.70
CA ALA A 61 16.02 0.27 2.20
C ALA A 61 16.61 -0.69 3.25
N ASP A 62 17.53 -0.21 4.10
CA ASP A 62 18.29 -1.05 5.04
C ASP A 62 17.66 -1.10 6.44
N LEU A 63 16.85 -0.10 6.84
CA LEU A 63 16.17 -0.08 8.16
C LEU A 63 14.65 -0.16 8.00
N THR A 64 14.05 0.87 7.38
CA THR A 64 12.59 1.02 7.38
C THR A 64 11.89 -0.16 6.71
N PHE A 65 12.28 -0.50 5.48
CA PHE A 65 11.70 -1.59 4.71
C PHE A 65 11.84 -2.96 5.39
N PRO A 66 13.04 -3.41 5.84
CA PRO A 66 13.19 -4.69 6.52
C PRO A 66 12.45 -4.76 7.85
N MET A 67 12.43 -3.67 8.64
CA MET A 67 11.70 -3.62 9.90
C MET A 67 10.18 -3.61 9.70
N MET A 68 9.70 -3.05 8.57
CA MET A 68 8.29 -3.07 8.18
C MET A 68 7.82 -4.40 7.57
N ARG A 69 8.72 -5.33 7.23
CA ARG A 69 8.36 -6.62 6.59
C ARG A 69 7.25 -7.40 7.32
N PRO A 70 7.23 -7.51 8.66
CA PRO A 70 6.17 -8.25 9.36
C PRO A 70 4.80 -7.59 9.16
N VAL A 71 4.74 -6.26 9.25
CA VAL A 71 3.51 -5.48 9.05
C VAL A 71 3.04 -5.58 7.60
N LEU A 72 3.97 -5.45 6.65
CA LEU A 72 3.70 -5.60 5.23
C LEU A 72 3.18 -7.01 4.91
N ALA A 73 3.75 -8.05 5.51
CA ALA A 73 3.31 -9.42 5.30
C ALA A 73 1.86 -9.62 5.77
N ILE A 74 1.51 -9.13 6.97
CA ILE A 74 0.13 -9.18 7.47
C ILE A 74 -0.82 -8.43 6.54
N ALA A 75 -0.45 -7.20 6.15
CA ALA A 75 -1.27 -6.37 5.28
C ALA A 75 -1.49 -7.01 3.90
N ILE A 76 -0.46 -7.64 3.32
CA ILE A 76 -0.56 -8.37 2.05
C ILE A 76 -1.45 -9.59 2.18
N VAL A 77 -1.32 -10.37 3.26
CA VAL A 77 -2.16 -11.57 3.48
C VAL A 77 -3.62 -11.18 3.60
N LEU A 78 -3.94 -10.18 4.43
CA LEU A 78 -5.31 -9.67 4.58
C LEU A 78 -5.86 -9.20 3.23
N ARG A 79 -5.10 -8.38 2.50
CA ARG A 79 -5.52 -7.87 1.20
C ARG A 79 -5.75 -8.99 0.19
N THR A 80 -4.92 -10.03 0.23
CA THR A 80 -5.06 -11.19 -0.65
C THR A 80 -6.34 -11.95 -0.33
N ILE A 81 -6.63 -12.20 0.96
CA ILE A 81 -7.87 -12.85 1.39
C ILE A 81 -9.10 -12.05 0.94
N ASP A 82 -9.12 -10.74 1.15
CA ASP A 82 -10.24 -9.88 0.76
C ASP A 82 -10.44 -9.84 -0.77
N ALA A 83 -9.34 -9.76 -1.52
CA ALA A 83 -9.39 -9.78 -2.98
C ALA A 83 -9.96 -11.11 -3.50
N PHE A 84 -9.54 -12.25 -2.95
CA PHE A 84 -10.10 -13.55 -3.30
C PHE A 84 -11.57 -13.72 -2.87
N GLY A 85 -11.94 -13.23 -1.68
CA GLY A 85 -13.32 -13.27 -1.22
C GLY A 85 -14.28 -12.48 -2.11
N THR A 86 -13.81 -11.38 -2.71
CA THR A 86 -14.59 -10.59 -3.67
C THR A 86 -14.93 -11.36 -4.95
N PHE A 87 -14.08 -12.31 -5.38
CA PHE A 87 -14.36 -13.17 -6.53
C PHE A 87 -15.40 -14.26 -6.26
N ASP A 88 -15.60 -14.65 -4.99
CA ASP A 88 -16.63 -15.63 -4.60
C ASP A 88 -18.02 -14.99 -4.44
N GLN A 89 -18.06 -13.66 -4.27
CA GLN A 89 -19.30 -12.90 -4.11
C GLN A 89 -19.97 -12.51 -5.45
N VAL A 90 -19.33 -12.81 -6.59
CA VAL A 90 -19.84 -12.51 -7.95
C VAL A 90 -20.36 -13.73 -8.69
#